data_AF-A0AAD9Q1V2-F1
#
_entry.id   AF-A0AAD9Q1V2-F1
#
_cell.length_a   1.000
_cell.length_b   1.000
_cell.length_c   1.000
_cell.angle_alpha   90.00
_cell.angle_beta   90.00
_cell.angle_gamma   90.00
#
_symmetry.space_group_name_H-M   'P 1'
#
loop_
_entity.id
_entity.type
_entity.pdbx_description
1 polymer ?
#
loop_
_entity_poly.entity_id
_entity_poly.type
_entity_poly.pdbx_seq_one_letter_code
_entity_poly.pdbx_strand_id
1 'polypeptide(L)'
;MEKLKTEKARTKGAFTRTKTKLLMSMEGGLSPKVKVMESLDNFVIAFENVIDACARLQLYYEDIVDRERFLAVSCEMEAMEQDFNETEQLVKGYLNGSHRGPNSNLAEPIAERKNCKTKLSRQKRKSIESHRILNARTSSAKRN
;
A
#
# COMPACT_ATOMS: atom_id res chain seq x y z
N MET A 1 -15.59 -12.06 -9.27
CA MET A 1 -14.51 -11.18 -9.76
C MET A 1 -14.93 -9.71 -9.84
N GLU A 2 -15.91 -9.32 -10.68
CA GLU A 2 -16.32 -7.91 -10.82
C GLU A 2 -16.75 -7.26 -9.50
N LYS A 3 -17.53 -7.97 -8.67
CA LYS A 3 -17.89 -7.49 -7.32
C LYS A 3 -16.67 -7.14 -6.45
N LEU A 4 -15.62 -7.97 -6.46
CA LEU A 4 -14.38 -7.73 -5.69
C LEU A 4 -13.61 -6.50 -6.20
N LYS A 5 -13.56 -6.30 -7.52
CA LYS A 5 -12.93 -5.11 -8.10
C LYS A 5 -13.70 -3.84 -7.74
N THR A 6 -15.03 -3.88 -7.82
CA THR A 6 -15.90 -2.75 -7.45
C THR A 6 -15.76 -2.43 -5.97
N GLU A 7 -15.72 -3.45 -5.11
CA GLU A 7 -15.50 -3.29 -3.67
C GLU A 7 -14.15 -2.63 -3.39
N LYS A 8 -13.05 -3.14 -3.96
CA LYS A 8 -11.71 -2.53 -3.84
C LYS A 8 -11.70 -1.07 -4.29
N ALA A 9 -12.32 -0.77 -5.42
CA ALA A 9 -12.39 0.61 -5.92
C ALA A 9 -13.17 1.53 -4.97
N ARG A 10 -14.27 1.03 -4.40
CA ARG A 10 -15.09 1.77 -3.43
C ARG A 10 -14.32 2.04 -2.14
N THR A 11 -13.67 1.04 -1.55
CA THR A 11 -12.91 1.18 -0.29
C THR A 11 -11.70 2.07 -0.48
N LYS A 12 -10.98 1.94 -1.60
CA LYS A 12 -9.90 2.88 -1.97
C LYS A 12 -10.40 4.32 -2.09
N GLY A 13 -11.55 4.53 -2.73
CA GLY A 13 -12.16 5.85 -2.80
C GLY A 13 -12.54 6.39 -1.41
N ALA A 14 -12.97 5.53 -0.47
CA ALA A 14 -13.24 5.93 0.91
C ALA A 14 -11.96 6.32 1.64
N PHE A 15 -10.89 5.52 1.53
CA PHE A 15 -9.55 5.81 2.07
C PHE A 15 -9.03 7.19 1.62
N THR A 16 -9.09 7.49 0.32
CA THR A 16 -8.65 8.81 -0.18
C THR A 16 -9.50 9.94 0.40
N ARG A 17 -10.84 9.78 0.47
CA ARG A 17 -11.72 10.81 1.01
C ARG A 17 -11.50 11.06 2.50
N THR A 18 -11.33 10.01 3.31
CA THR A 18 -11.08 10.16 4.75
C THR A 18 -9.71 10.77 5.01
N LYS A 19 -8.69 10.38 4.24
CA LYS A 19 -7.37 11.04 4.26
C LYS A 19 -7.47 12.54 4.02
N THR A 20 -8.15 12.95 2.93
CA THR A 20 -8.31 14.37 2.60
C THR A 20 -9.02 15.12 3.73
N LYS A 21 -10.10 14.56 4.29
CA LYS A 21 -10.80 15.17 5.44
C LYS A 21 -9.90 15.33 6.66
N LEU A 22 -9.11 14.30 6.98
CA LEU A 22 -8.15 14.34 8.08
C LEU A 22 -7.11 15.45 7.88
N LEU A 23 -6.48 15.52 6.70
CA LEU A 23 -5.48 16.54 6.39
C LEU A 23 -6.09 17.96 6.42
N MET A 24 -7.28 18.15 5.86
CA MET A 24 -8.00 19.43 5.93
C MET A 24 -8.34 19.83 7.36
N SER A 25 -8.65 18.87 8.24
CA SER A 25 -8.90 19.17 9.65
C SER A 25 -7.65 19.70 10.35
N MET A 26 -6.46 19.30 9.91
CA MET A 26 -5.19 19.76 10.47
C MET A 26 -4.70 21.08 9.83
N GLU A 27 -5.26 21.46 8.69
CA GLU A 27 -4.88 22.66 7.95
C GLU A 27 -5.14 23.92 8.78
N GLY A 28 -4.20 24.87 8.76
CA GLY A 28 -4.28 26.12 9.52
C GLY A 28 -4.07 25.99 11.04
N GLY A 29 -3.95 24.78 11.61
CA GLY A 29 -3.57 24.63 13.02
C GLY A 29 -4.68 24.92 14.04
N LEU A 30 -5.91 25.21 13.60
CA LEU A 30 -6.98 25.72 14.47
C LEU A 30 -7.97 24.66 14.96
N SER A 31 -7.95 23.45 14.39
CA SER A 31 -8.87 22.40 14.82
C SER A 31 -8.52 21.86 16.21
N PRO A 32 -9.53 21.65 17.07
CA PRO A 32 -9.32 20.94 18.33
C PRO A 32 -8.73 19.55 18.08
N LYS A 33 -7.76 19.14 18.90
CA LYS A 33 -7.11 17.82 18.82
C LYS A 33 -8.11 16.67 18.79
N VAL A 34 -9.21 16.79 19.56
CA VAL A 34 -10.30 15.79 19.60
C VAL A 34 -10.91 15.55 18.21
N LYS A 35 -11.15 16.61 17.42
CA LYS A 35 -11.70 16.47 16.07
C LYS A 35 -10.72 15.82 15.09
N VAL A 36 -9.43 16.08 15.27
CA VAL A 36 -8.37 15.43 14.48
C VAL A 36 -8.29 13.95 14.82
N MET A 37 -8.43 13.57 16.09
CA MET A 37 -8.49 12.17 16.51
C MET A 37 -9.72 11.44 15.95
N GLU A 38 -10.91 12.04 16.01
CA GLU A 38 -12.13 11.47 15.39
C GLU A 38 -11.96 11.27 13.87
N SER A 39 -11.30 12.23 13.21
CA SER A 39 -11.00 12.12 11.77
C SER A 39 -9.95 11.05 11.49
N LEU A 40 -8.99 10.85 12.40
CA LEU A 40 -8.00 9.78 12.33
C LEU A 40 -8.66 8.41 12.47
N ASP A 41 -9.57 8.22 13.42
CA ASP A 41 -10.29 6.95 13.60
C ASP A 41 -11.04 6.55 12.32
N ASN A 42 -11.73 7.50 11.70
CA ASN A 42 -12.39 7.29 10.41
C ASN A 42 -11.40 6.93 9.28
N PHE A 43 -10.21 7.51 9.30
CA PHE A 43 -9.15 7.20 8.34
C PHE A 43 -8.56 5.80 8.56
N VAL A 44 -8.32 5.39 9.82
CA VAL A 44 -7.88 4.04 10.19
C VAL A 44 -8.89 2.99 9.71
N ILE A 45 -10.18 3.19 10.00
CA ILE A 45 -11.24 2.29 9.54
C ILE A 45 -11.25 2.17 8.02
N ALA A 46 -11.09 3.28 7.30
CA ALA A 46 -11.06 3.26 5.83
C ALA A 46 -9.82 2.53 5.29
N PHE A 47 -8.68 2.63 5.98
CA PHE A 47 -7.46 1.89 5.66
C PHE A 47 -7.64 0.38 5.84
N GLU A 48 -8.16 -0.06 6.98
CA GLU A 48 -8.44 -1.48 7.25
C GLU A 48 -9.37 -2.07 6.18
N ASN A 49 -10.43 -1.34 5.82
CA ASN A 49 -11.39 -1.76 4.79
C ASN A 49 -10.74 -1.92 3.40
N VAL A 50 -9.79 -1.06 3.02
CA VAL A 50 -9.13 -1.19 1.71
C VAL A 50 -8.09 -2.32 1.71
N ILE A 51 -7.38 -2.54 2.82
CA ILE A 51 -6.44 -3.66 2.97
C ILE A 51 -7.18 -4.99 2.91
N ASP A 52 -8.30 -5.12 3.62
CA ASP A 52 -9.16 -6.29 3.62
C ASP A 52 -9.74 -6.59 2.22
N ALA A 53 -10.22 -5.57 1.51
CA ALA A 53 -10.69 -5.72 0.13
C ALA A 53 -9.56 -6.15 -0.84
N CYS A 54 -8.35 -5.62 -0.66
CA CYS A 54 -7.18 -6.04 -1.43
C CYS A 54 -6.75 -7.48 -1.12
N ALA A 55 -6.78 -7.90 0.15
CA ALA A 55 -6.46 -9.27 0.56
C ALA A 55 -7.43 -10.28 -0.05
N ARG A 56 -8.74 -10.01 -0.02
CA ARG A 56 -9.75 -10.82 -0.72
C ARG A 56 -9.47 -10.95 -2.21
N LEU A 57 -9.05 -9.85 -2.85
CA LEU A 57 -8.76 -9.83 -4.28
C LEU A 57 -7.44 -10.56 -4.61
N GLN A 58 -6.43 -10.49 -3.74
CA GLN A 58 -5.21 -11.29 -3.86
C GLN A 58 -5.50 -12.78 -3.79
N LEU A 59 -6.26 -13.23 -2.79
CA LEU A 59 -6.65 -14.64 -2.65
C LEU A 59 -7.33 -15.15 -3.93
N TYR A 60 -8.26 -14.36 -4.48
CA TYR A 60 -8.88 -14.70 -5.76
C TYR A 60 -7.87 -14.87 -6.91
N TYR A 61 -6.88 -13.98 -7.02
CA TYR A 61 -5.86 -14.08 -8.07
C TYR A 61 -4.88 -15.22 -7.83
N GLU A 62 -4.62 -15.58 -6.57
CA GLU A 62 -3.86 -16.76 -6.20
C GLU A 62 -4.59 -18.04 -6.62
N ASP A 63 -5.90 -18.14 -6.34
CA ASP A 63 -6.75 -19.30 -6.68
C ASP A 63 -6.77 -19.56 -8.19
N ILE A 64 -6.82 -18.50 -9.01
CA ILE A 64 -6.80 -18.62 -10.47
C ILE A 64 -5.38 -18.60 -11.06
N VAL A 65 -4.35 -18.61 -10.21
CA VAL A 65 -2.92 -18.62 -10.58
C VAL A 65 -2.52 -17.42 -11.48
N ASP A 66 -3.22 -16.29 -11.34
CA ASP A 66 -2.94 -15.03 -12.03
C ASP A 66 -1.88 -14.24 -11.25
N ARG A 67 -0.62 -14.68 -11.41
CA ARG A 67 0.52 -14.13 -10.67
C ARG A 67 0.77 -12.65 -10.96
N GLU A 68 0.51 -12.19 -12.19
CA GLU A 68 0.72 -10.79 -12.54
C GLU A 68 -0.22 -9.89 -11.75
N ARG A 69 -1.52 -10.24 -11.71
CA ARG A 69 -2.50 -9.46 -10.96
C ARG A 69 -2.35 -9.60 -9.46
N PHE A 70 -1.99 -10.78 -8.97
CA PHE A 70 -1.62 -10.96 -7.56
C PHE A 70 -0.55 -9.96 -7.14
N LEU A 71 0.57 -9.93 -7.88
CA LEU A 71 1.70 -9.03 -7.58
C LEU A 71 1.29 -7.55 -7.72
N ALA A 72 0.45 -7.21 -8.70
CA ALA A 72 -0.04 -5.85 -8.85
C ALA A 72 -0.84 -5.38 -7.61
N VAL A 73 -1.69 -6.25 -7.05
CA VAL A 73 -2.43 -5.93 -5.82
C VAL A 73 -1.48 -5.88 -4.62
N SER A 74 -0.47 -6.75 -4.53
CA SER A 74 0.54 -6.67 -3.46
C SER A 74 1.31 -5.35 -3.46
N CYS A 75 1.77 -4.90 -4.63
CA CYS A 75 2.42 -3.60 -4.73
C CYS A 75 1.48 -2.44 -4.38
N GLU A 76 0.19 -2.55 -4.69
CA GLU A 76 -0.80 -1.54 -4.30
C GLU A 76 -1.02 -1.49 -2.78
N MET A 77 -1.07 -2.65 -2.11
CA MET A 77 -1.17 -2.72 -0.64
C MET A 77 0.05 -2.08 0.04
N GLU A 78 1.27 -2.44 -0.38
CA GLU A 78 2.50 -1.83 0.14
C GLU A 78 2.48 -0.30 -0.01
N ALA A 79 2.01 0.21 -1.16
CA ALA A 79 1.91 1.64 -1.39
C ALA A 79 0.88 2.32 -0.47
N MET A 80 -0.25 1.66 -0.17
CA MET A 80 -1.27 2.20 0.75
C MET A 80 -0.81 2.15 2.21
N GLU A 81 -0.09 1.10 2.63
CA GLU A 81 0.54 1.03 3.95
C GLU A 81 1.53 2.17 4.16
N GLN A 82 2.37 2.42 3.16
CA GLN A 82 3.30 3.55 3.19
C GLN A 82 2.57 4.89 3.32
N ASP A 83 1.52 5.10 2.51
CA ASP A 83 0.71 6.33 2.52
C ASP A 83 -0.01 6.55 3.86
N PHE A 84 -0.51 5.46 4.45
CA PHE A 84 -1.12 5.46 5.78
C PHE A 84 -0.10 5.85 6.85
N ASN A 85 1.07 5.21 6.86
CA ASN A 85 2.14 5.51 7.83
C ASN A 85 2.63 6.97 7.73
N GLU A 86 2.82 7.48 6.52
CA GLU A 86 3.19 8.89 6.31
C GLU A 86 2.12 9.84 6.88
N THR A 87 0.84 9.54 6.63
CA THR A 87 -0.29 10.32 7.16
C THR A 87 -0.35 10.25 8.69
N GLU A 88 -0.16 9.07 9.27
CA GLU A 88 -0.15 8.87 10.72
C GLU A 88 0.95 9.68 11.41
N GLN A 89 2.16 9.73 10.82
CA GLN A 89 3.26 10.52 11.34
C GLN A 89 2.97 12.04 11.30
N LEU A 90 2.31 12.53 10.25
CA LEU A 90 1.87 13.92 10.18
C LEU A 90 0.89 14.26 11.31
N VAL A 91 -0.07 13.36 11.58
CA VAL A 91 -1.05 13.55 12.66
C VAL A 91 -0.36 13.54 14.02
N LYS A 92 0.59 12.61 14.26
CA LYS A 92 1.40 12.57 15.49
C LYS A 92 2.17 13.89 15.69
N GLY A 93 2.79 14.41 14.63
CA GLY A 93 3.48 15.71 14.67
C GLY A 93 2.56 16.87 15.08
N TYR A 94 1.36 16.91 14.49
CA TYR A 94 0.33 17.91 14.80
C TYR A 94 -0.15 17.81 16.25
N LEU A 95 -0.51 16.61 16.71
CA LEU A 95 -1.02 16.38 18.07
C LEU A 95 0.02 16.70 19.14
N ASN A 96 1.30 16.52 18.84
CA ASN A 96 2.41 16.85 19.74
C ASN A 96 2.78 18.35 19.74
N GLY A 97 2.10 19.20 18.94
CA GLY A 97 2.44 20.62 18.81
C GLY A 97 3.78 20.87 18.11
N SER A 98 4.36 19.85 17.50
CA SER A 98 5.58 19.95 16.71
C SER A 98 5.23 20.52 15.34
N HIS A 99 5.01 21.82 15.26
CA HIS A 99 4.81 22.53 13.99
C HIS A 99 6.12 22.53 13.17
N ARG A 100 6.40 21.46 12.43
CA ARG A 100 6.94 21.65 11.08
C ARG A 100 5.76 22.13 10.24
N GLY A 101 5.58 23.45 10.18
CA GLY A 101 4.63 24.05 9.25
C GLY A 101 4.93 23.59 7.82
N PRO A 102 3.91 23.41 6.97
CA PRO A 102 4.11 23.08 5.58
C PRO A 102 4.59 24.34 4.84
N ASN A 103 5.88 24.64 4.92
CA ASN A 103 6.49 25.61 4.02
C ASN A 103 7.19 24.87 2.87
N SER A 104 6.74 25.23 1.66
CA SER A 104 7.32 24.99 0.34
C SER A 104 7.55 23.53 -0.03
N ASN A 105 6.52 22.88 -0.56
CA ASN A 105 6.41 22.70 -2.01
C ASN A 105 5.07 22.06 -2.30
N LEU A 106 4.22 22.81 -2.98
CA LEU A 106 3.06 22.31 -3.70
C LEU A 106 3.56 21.10 -4.52
N ALA A 107 3.29 19.89 -4.06
CA ALA A 107 3.62 18.70 -4.83
C ALA A 107 2.67 18.72 -6.04
N GLU A 108 3.22 19.05 -7.20
CA GLU A 108 2.64 18.69 -8.48
C GLU A 108 2.10 17.26 -8.41
N PRO A 109 0.99 16.95 -9.11
CA PRO A 109 0.52 15.58 -9.18
C PRO A 109 1.63 14.77 -9.85
N ILE A 110 2.35 13.95 -9.08
CA ILE A 110 3.30 12.99 -9.64
C ILE A 110 2.46 11.91 -10.33
N ALA A 111 2.05 12.22 -11.56
CA ALA A 111 1.88 11.24 -12.59
C ALA A 111 3.23 10.51 -12.74
N GLU A 112 3.14 9.19 -12.83
CA GLU A 112 4.23 8.23 -12.98
C GLU A 112 5.08 7.92 -11.73
N ARG A 113 4.63 6.92 -10.96
CA ARG A 113 5.56 5.97 -10.33
C ARG A 113 5.45 4.59 -10.97
N LYS A 114 6.14 4.43 -12.11
CA LYS A 114 6.61 3.13 -12.60
C LYS A 114 7.73 2.63 -11.67
N ASN A 115 7.38 2.11 -10.49
CA ASN A 115 8.38 1.46 -9.61
C ASN A 115 7.97 0.05 -9.13
N CYS A 116 7.08 -0.62 -9.86
CA CYS A 116 6.83 -2.07 -9.66
C CYS A 116 7.77 -2.95 -10.53
N LYS A 117 8.43 -2.38 -11.56
CA LYS A 117 9.31 -3.16 -12.46
C LYS A 117 10.64 -3.56 -11.81
N THR A 118 11.12 -2.79 -10.84
CA THR A 118 12.47 -2.92 -10.28
C THR A 118 12.58 -4.06 -9.26
N LYS A 119 11.48 -4.45 -8.60
CA LYS A 119 11.44 -5.60 -7.68
C LYS A 119 11.10 -6.93 -8.35
N LEU A 120 10.39 -6.91 -9.47
CA LEU A 120 10.21 -8.11 -10.31
C LEU A 120 11.58 -8.69 -10.75
N SER A 121 12.57 -7.81 -10.99
CA SER A 121 13.94 -8.22 -11.36
C SER A 121 14.72 -8.88 -10.20
N ARG A 122 14.45 -8.50 -8.94
CA ARG A 122 15.07 -9.12 -7.76
C ARG A 122 14.43 -10.45 -7.38
N GLN A 123 13.12 -10.60 -7.56
CA GLN A 123 12.41 -11.86 -7.24
C GLN A 123 12.55 -12.91 -8.35
N LYS A 124 12.68 -12.48 -9.62
CA LYS A 124 13.02 -13.36 -10.74
C LYS A 124 14.44 -13.93 -10.63
N ARG A 125 15.40 -13.18 -10.07
CA ARG A 125 16.76 -13.68 -9.80
C ARG A 125 16.78 -14.77 -8.72
N LYS A 126 16.01 -14.63 -7.64
CA LYS A 126 15.93 -15.67 -6.60
C LYS A 126 15.28 -16.97 -7.11
N SER A 127 14.27 -16.88 -7.97
CA SER A 127 13.60 -18.06 -8.54
C SER A 127 14.47 -18.83 -9.55
N ILE A 128 15.35 -18.15 -10.31
CA ILE A 128 16.26 -18.80 -11.27
C ILE A 128 17.44 -19.46 -10.54
N GLU A 129 17.94 -18.85 -9.47
CA GLU A 129 19.01 -19.41 -8.62
C GLU A 129 18.58 -20.75 -7.99
N SER A 130 17.35 -20.81 -7.43
CA SER A 130 16.81 -22.02 -6.81
C SER A 130 16.63 -23.18 -7.81
N HIS A 131 16.29 -22.91 -9.07
CA HIS A 131 16.18 -23.95 -10.10
C HIS A 131 17.54 -24.46 -10.61
N ARG A 132 18.59 -23.63 -10.61
CA ARG A 132 19.96 -24.09 -10.93
C ARG A 132 20.53 -25.01 -9.85
N ILE A 133 20.30 -24.68 -8.58
CA ILE A 133 20.80 -25.48 -7.44
C ILE A 133 20.10 -26.85 -7.37
N LEU A 134 18.81 -26.94 -7.72
CA LEU A 134 18.10 -28.23 -7.77
C LEU A 134 18.60 -29.14 -8.91
N ASN A 135 18.84 -28.59 -10.11
CA ASN A 135 19.31 -29.40 -11.25
C ASN A 135 20.78 -29.86 -11.13
N ALA A 136 21.61 -29.11 -10.40
CA ALA A 136 22.98 -29.54 -10.11
C ALA A 136 23.03 -30.73 -9.13
N ARG A 137 22.07 -30.80 -8.18
CA ARG A 137 21.98 -31.92 -7.22
C ARG A 137 21.43 -33.20 -7.83
N THR A 138 20.52 -33.12 -8.79
CA THR A 138 19.95 -34.31 -9.46
C THR A 138 20.88 -34.90 -10.54
N SER A 139 21.77 -34.09 -11.12
CA SER A 139 22.75 -34.53 -12.13
C SER A 139 23.96 -35.27 -11.54
N SER A 140 24.23 -35.09 -10.24
CA SER A 140 25.35 -35.74 -9.54
C SER A 140 24.98 -37.08 -8.89
N ALA A 141 23.69 -37.46 -8.92
CA ALA A 141 23.18 -38.71 -8.32
C ALA A 141 23.00 -39.86 -9.33
N LYS A 142 23.46 -39.69 -10.57
CA LYS A 142 23.38 -40.71 -11.64
C LYS A 142 24.74 -41.25 -12.11
N ARG A 143 25.78 -41.08 -11.30
CA ARG A 143 27.08 -41.74 -11.48
C ARG A 143 27.53 -42.37 -10.16
N ASN A 144 26.98 -43.56 -9.89
CA ASN A 144 27.69 -44.72 -9.38
C ASN A 144 26.79 -45.94 -9.56
#